data_AF-W1YAL7-F1
#
_entry.id   AF-W1YAL7-F1
#
_cell.length_a   1.000
_cell.length_b   1.000
_cell.length_c   1.000
_cell.angle_alpha   90.00
_cell.angle_beta   90.00
_cell.angle_gamma   90.00
#
_symmetry.space_group_name_H-M   'P 1'
#
loop_
_entity.id
_entity.type
_entity.pdbx_description
1 polymer ?
#
loop_
_entity_poly.entity_id
_entity_poly.type
_entity_poly.pdbx_seq_one_letter_code
_entity_poly.pdbx_strand_id
1 'polypeptide(L)' 'YVAQGGNFIDHGFKHVGPMSVLETILRYEYLWIRIRVQGGAYGAFANFYDDGNMIFCSYRDPNLLETLDVYKELPQYLR' A
#
# COMPACT_ATOMS: atom_id res chain seq x y z
N TYR A 1 3.48 -13.81 -0.60
CA TYR A 1 2.94 -12.51 -0.20
C TYR A 1 4.10 -11.65 0.25
N VAL A 2 4.13 -10.38 -0.10
CA VAL A 2 5.03 -9.38 0.48
C VAL A 2 4.14 -8.34 1.13
N ALA A 3 4.35 -8.05 2.41
CA ALA A 3 3.47 -7.14 3.14
C ALA A 3 4.29 -6.20 4.02
N GLN A 4 3.84 -4.95 4.10
CA GLN A 4 4.37 -3.93 4.99
C GLN A 4 3.20 -3.15 5.57
N GLY A 5 3.24 -2.89 6.87
CA GLY A 5 2.16 -2.21 7.57
C GLY A 5 2.65 -1.60 8.87
N GLY A 6 1.74 -0.90 9.52
CA GLY A 6 1.98 -0.22 10.79
C GLY A 6 0.68 0.31 11.36
N ASN A 7 0.76 0.98 12.51
CA ASN A 7 -0.37 1.64 13.13
C ASN A 7 -0.19 3.16 13.07
N PHE A 8 -1.09 3.87 12.38
CA PHE A 8 -1.00 5.32 12.23
C PHE A 8 -1.55 6.09 13.45
N ILE A 9 -2.35 5.44 14.30
CA ILE A 9 -2.83 6.03 15.55
C ILE A 9 -1.66 6.20 16.53
N ASP A 10 -0.72 5.26 16.55
CA ASP A 10 0.53 5.36 17.34
C ASP A 10 1.38 6.58 16.93
N HIS A 11 1.13 7.12 15.73
CA HIS A 11 1.80 8.31 15.19
C HIS A 11 0.95 9.58 15.32
N GLY A 12 -0.16 9.55 16.08
CA GLY A 12 -1.02 10.70 16.36
C GLY A 12 -2.07 11.00 15.29
N PHE A 13 -2.23 10.12 14.29
CA PHE A 13 -3.26 10.27 13.27
C PHE A 13 -4.58 9.60 13.67
N LYS A 14 -5.65 9.92 12.96
CA LYS A 14 -6.96 9.32 13.11
C LYS A 14 -7.44 8.82 11.76
N HIS A 15 -8.22 7.75 11.76
CA HIS A 15 -8.90 7.32 10.54
C HIS A 15 -9.90 8.41 10.12
N VAL A 16 -9.88 8.75 8.84
CA VAL A 16 -10.73 9.80 8.26
C VAL A 16 -11.26 9.35 6.90
N GLY A 17 -12.44 9.82 6.53
CA GLY A 17 -13.08 9.47 5.25
C GLY A 17 -12.20 9.56 3.99
N PRO A 18 -11.32 10.58 3.84
CA PRO A 18 -10.37 10.63 2.73
C PRO A 18 -9.45 9.41 2.59
N MET A 19 -9.19 8.65 3.65
CA MET A 19 -8.37 7.43 3.58
C MET A 19 -9.01 6.35 2.71
N SER A 20 -10.35 6.24 2.65
CA SER A 20 -11.02 5.30 1.74
C SER A 20 -10.84 5.67 0.27
N VAL A 21 -10.76 6.97 -0.03
CA VAL A 21 -10.42 7.46 -1.38
C VAL A 21 -8.95 7.15 -1.69
N LEU A 22 -8.06 7.41 -0.72
CA LEU A 22 -6.64 7.08 -0.82
C LEU A 22 -6.41 5.59 -1.11
N GLU A 23 -7.12 4.67 -0.43
CA GLU A 23 -7.07 3.24 -0.73
C GLU A 23 -7.34 2.93 -2.20
N THR A 24 -8.37 3.56 -2.75
CA THR A 24 -8.79 3.35 -4.14
C THR A 24 -7.70 3.84 -5.09
N ILE A 25 -7.16 5.03 -4.88
CA ILE A 25 -6.06 5.59 -5.67
C ILE A 25 -4.83 4.67 -5.59
N LEU A 26 -4.40 4.31 -4.38
CA LEU A 26 -3.23 3.46 -4.20
C LEU A 26 -3.40 2.09 -4.84
N ARG A 27 -4.59 1.47 -4.69
CA ARG A 27 -4.86 0.12 -5.20
C ARG A 27 -4.90 0.09 -6.72
N TYR A 28 -5.60 1.03 -7.36
CA TYR A 28 -5.89 0.95 -8.79
C TYR A 28 -4.94 1.74 -9.67
N GLU A 29 -4.24 2.75 -9.13
CA GLU A 29 -3.24 3.50 -9.88
C GLU A 29 -1.82 3.04 -9.51
N TYR A 30 -1.35 3.42 -8.32
CA TYR A 30 0.07 3.26 -8.00
C TYR A 30 0.50 1.80 -7.85
N LEU A 31 -0.10 1.05 -6.92
CA LEU A 31 0.31 -0.32 -6.62
C LEU A 31 -0.03 -1.27 -7.78
N TRP A 32 -1.13 -1.05 -8.48
CA TRP A 32 -1.46 -1.81 -9.68
C TRP A 32 -0.36 -1.68 -10.75
N ILE A 33 0.04 -0.46 -11.07
CA ILE A 33 1.07 -0.22 -12.10
C ILE A 33 2.43 -0.74 -11.63
N ARG A 34 2.88 -0.36 -10.43
CA ARG A 34 4.24 -0.67 -9.95
C ARG A 34 4.42 -2.16 -9.62
N ILE A 35 3.49 -2.76 -8.89
CA ILE A 35 3.64 -4.12 -8.36
C ILE A 35 3.11 -5.17 -9.32
N ARG A 36 1.95 -4.94 -9.95
CA ARG A 36 1.34 -5.92 -10.86
C ARG A 36 1.80 -5.75 -12.31
N VAL A 37 1.65 -4.57 -12.91
CA VAL A 37 1.96 -4.40 -14.34
C VAL A 37 3.46 -4.46 -14.60
N GLN A 38 4.26 -3.73 -13.80
CA GLN A 38 5.72 -3.70 -13.96
C GLN A 38 6.40 -4.85 -13.21
N GLY A 39 5.98 -5.13 -11.97
CA GLY A 39 6.56 -6.18 -11.14
C GLY A 39 6.05 -7.60 -11.43
N GLY A 40 4.96 -7.77 -12.17
CA GLY A 40 4.44 -9.10 -12.52
C GLY A 40 3.72 -9.85 -11.39
N ALA A 41 3.45 -9.20 -10.25
CA ALA A 41 2.65 -9.81 -9.19
C ALA A 41 1.19 -10.02 -9.63
N TYR A 42 0.52 -11.05 -9.10
CA TYR A 42 -0.89 -11.27 -9.42
C TYR A 42 -1.81 -10.23 -8.78
N GLY A 43 -1.49 -9.69 -7.61
CA GLY A 43 -2.34 -8.71 -6.93
C GLY A 43 -1.57 -7.76 -6.05
N ALA A 44 -2.13 -6.57 -5.85
CA ALA A 44 -1.63 -5.57 -4.94
C ALA A 44 -2.80 -4.90 -4.20
N PHE A 45 -2.62 -4.63 -2.91
CA PHE A 45 -3.67 -4.18 -2.00
C PHE A 45 -3.15 -3.10 -1.07
N ALA A 46 -4.03 -2.16 -0.71
CA ALA A 46 -3.85 -1.18 0.35
C ALA A 46 -5.14 -1.15 1.18
N ASN A 47 -5.02 -1.21 2.51
CA ASN A 47 -6.14 -1.05 3.44
C ASN A 47 -5.71 -0.22 4.65
N PHE A 48 -6.63 0.61 5.15
CA PHE A 48 -6.55 1.44 6.35
C PHE A 48 -7.79 1.17 7.20
N TYR A 49 -7.59 0.59 8.37
CA TYR A 49 -8.64 0.18 9.29
C TYR A 49 -8.91 1.24 10.35
N ASP A 50 -10.12 1.23 10.92
CA ASP A 50 -10.55 2.18 11.96
C ASP A 50 -9.72 2.07 13.25
N ASP A 51 -9.13 0.91 13.51
CA ASP A 51 -8.25 0.64 14.67
C ASP A 51 -6.81 1.16 14.49
N GLY A 52 -6.55 1.87 13.40
CA GLY A 52 -5.24 2.44 13.11
C GLY A 52 -4.33 1.56 12.27
N ASN A 53 -4.68 0.29 12.07
CA ASN A 53 -3.85 -0.61 11.28
C ASN A 53 -3.90 -0.21 9.80
N MET A 54 -2.73 -0.12 9.19
CA MET A 54 -2.59 0.02 7.74
C MET A 54 -1.71 -1.08 7.19
N ILE A 55 -2.05 -1.59 6.01
CA ILE A 55 -1.29 -2.65 5.35
C ILE A 55 -1.27 -2.46 3.84
N PHE A 56 -0.06 -2.57 3.29
CA PHE A 56 0.19 -2.79 1.87
C PHE A 56 0.61 -4.23 1.68
N CYS A 57 0.08 -4.88 0.65
CA CYS A 57 0.34 -6.30 0.42
C CYS A 57 0.32 -6.63 -1.07
N SER A 58 1.22 -7.53 -1.48
CA SER A 58 1.24 -8.14 -2.80
C SER A 58 0.94 -9.64 -2.73
N TYR A 59 0.28 -10.18 -3.76
CA TYR A 59 -0.12 -11.58 -3.86
C TYR A 59 0.49 -12.25 -5.09
N ARG A 60 1.05 -13.46 -4.90
CA ARG A 60 1.84 -14.21 -5.90
C ARG A 60 2.86 -13.31 -6.60
N ASP A 61 3.62 -12.61 -5.79
CA ASP A 61 4.63 -11.65 -6.23
C ASP A 61 5.97 -12.37 -6.39
N PRO A 62 6.62 -12.30 -7.56
CA PRO A 62 7.96 -12.85 -7.77
C PRO A 62 9.06 -11.99 -7.13
N ASN A 63 8.79 -10.73 -6.77
CA ASN A 63 9.79 -9.79 -6.27
C ASN A 63 9.57 -9.49 -4.79
N LEU A 64 10.63 -9.56 -3.99
CA LEU A 64 10.56 -9.28 -2.55
C LEU A 64 11.09 -7.88 -2.24
N LEU A 65 12.36 -7.63 -2.59
CA LEU A 65 13.05 -6.39 -2.21
C LEU A 65 12.50 -5.19 -3.00
N GLU A 66 12.27 -5.37 -4.28
CA GLU A 66 11.74 -4.36 -5.19
C GLU A 66 10.33 -3.92 -4.75
N THR A 67 9.49 -4.86 -4.31
CA THR A 67 8.16 -4.55 -3.78
C THR A 67 8.23 -3.76 -2.47
N LEU A 68 9.17 -4.08 -1.57
CA LEU A 68 9.40 -3.28 -0.36
C LEU A 68 9.90 -1.87 -0.70
N ASP A 69 10.73 -1.72 -1.74
CA ASP A 69 11.19 -0.40 -2.19
C ASP A 69 10.06 0.42 -2.81
N VAL A 70 9.15 -0.20 -3.59
CA VAL A 70 7.92 0.46 -4.07
C VAL A 70 7.07 0.98 -2.90
N TYR A 71 6.97 0.25 -1.79
CA TYR A 71 6.26 0.72 -0.59
C TYR A 71 6.95 1.91 0.07
N LYS A 72 8.29 1.96 0.10
CA LYS A 72 9.03 3.11 0.63
C LYS A 72 8.89 4.37 -0.22
N GLU A 73 8.64 4.22 -1.52
CA GLU A 73 8.44 5.33 -2.45
C GLU A 73 7.04 5.96 -2.38
N LEU A 74 6.06 5.29 -1.77
CA LEU A 74 4.68 5.78 -1.64
C LEU A 74 4.55 7.24 -1.17
N PRO A 75 5.28 7.71 -0.13
CA PRO A 75 5.18 9.11 0.31
C PRO A 75 5.58 10.12 -0.76
N GLN A 76 6.46 9.76 -1.69
CA GLN A 76 6.87 10.64 -2.79
C GLN A 76 5.81 10.71 -3.90
N TYR A 77 5.07 9.63 -4.13
CA TYR A 77 3.94 9.61 -5.07
C TYR A 77 2.74 10.43 -4.56
N LEU A 78 2.54 10.47 -3.24
CA LEU A 78 1.41 11.17 -2.60
C LEU A 78 1.62 12.68 -2.38
N ARG A 79 2.79 13.22 -2.75
CA ARG A 79 3.08 14.67 -2.68
C ARG A 79 2.51 15.40 -3.89
#